data_AF-A0A1A8LF56-F1
#
_entry.id   AF-A0A1A8LF56-F1
#
_cell.length_a   1.000
_cell.length_b   1.000
_cell.length_c   1.000
_cell.angle_alpha   90.00
_cell.angle_beta   90.00
_cell.angle_gamma   90.00
#
_symmetry.space_group_name_H-M   'P 1'
#
loop_
_entity.id
_entity.type
_entity.pdbx_description
1 polymer ?
#
loop_
_entity_poly.entity_id
_entity_poly.type
_entity_poly.pdbx_seq_one_letter_code
_entity_poly.pdbx_strand_id
1 'polypeptide(L)'
;MQCRCNSSVEHFSSPYWSRAVLFPDWAYKPAWSPGSRQVQLWHFLLELLGRGEGAAIGWGGEWGEFVIRDPERLARLWGERKGKPHMNYDKLSRALRYYYNKRILHKTKGKRFTYKFNFSKLILVNYPGYPPPLGYQVITKSSPFLKGVTMETLI
;
A
#
# COMPACT_ATOMS: atom_id res chain seq x y z
N MET A 1 -38.98 -9.35 48.16
CA MET A 1 -38.30 -9.66 46.89
C MET A 1 -36.81 -9.47 47.11
N GLN A 2 -36.06 -10.57 47.24
CA GLN A 2 -34.60 -10.56 47.33
C GLN A 2 -34.03 -10.80 45.95
N CYS A 3 -33.00 -10.03 45.59
CA CYS A 3 -31.91 -10.52 44.75
C CYS A 3 -30.59 -10.16 45.43
N ARG A 4 -29.92 -11.19 45.96
CA ARG A 4 -28.45 -11.23 46.10
C ARG A 4 -27.87 -11.60 44.73
N CYS A 5 -26.70 -11.06 44.39
CA CYS A 5 -25.47 -11.86 44.35
C CYS A 5 -24.27 -10.99 43.96
N ASN A 6 -23.20 -11.23 44.72
CA ASN A 6 -21.83 -10.79 44.55
C ASN A 6 -21.14 -11.74 43.56
N SER A 7 -20.37 -11.27 42.58
CA SER A 7 -19.12 -11.92 42.12
C SER A 7 -18.49 -11.17 40.94
N SER A 8 -17.21 -10.86 41.12
CA SER A 8 -16.10 -10.88 40.17
C SER A 8 -16.43 -11.13 38.70
N VAL A 9 -16.02 -10.20 37.83
CA VAL A 9 -15.66 -10.55 36.46
C VAL A 9 -14.17 -10.32 36.32
N GLU A 10 -13.43 -11.41 36.49
CA GLU A 10 -12.03 -11.49 36.10
C GLU A 10 -11.88 -11.36 34.59
N HIS A 11 -10.68 -10.94 34.20
CA HIS A 11 -10.09 -11.02 32.87
C HIS A 11 -10.68 -12.12 31.97
N PHE A 12 -11.19 -11.73 30.81
CA PHE A 12 -10.91 -12.49 29.59
C PHE A 12 -9.71 -11.84 28.88
N SER A 13 -8.52 -12.24 29.34
CA SER A 13 -7.33 -12.24 28.50
C SER A 13 -7.68 -13.00 27.22
N SER A 14 -7.85 -12.28 26.11
CA SER A 14 -8.10 -12.91 24.81
C SER A 14 -6.93 -13.85 24.50
N PRO A 15 -7.19 -15.14 24.21
CA PRO A 15 -6.13 -16.11 24.02
C PRO A 15 -5.32 -15.75 22.78
N TYR A 16 -4.01 -15.92 22.92
CA TYR A 16 -3.06 -16.09 21.84
C TYR A 16 -3.60 -17.06 20.78
N TRP A 17 -3.03 -17.01 19.57
CA TRP A 17 -3.39 -17.77 18.36
C TRP A 17 -4.44 -17.02 17.50
N SER A 18 -4.07 -16.06 16.65
CA SER A 18 -3.18 -16.28 15.49
C SER A 18 -2.87 -14.93 14.82
N ARG A 19 -1.60 -14.60 14.60
CA ARG A 19 -0.99 -14.42 13.26
C ARG A 19 0.42 -13.84 13.43
N ALA A 20 1.38 -14.57 12.91
CA ALA A 20 2.79 -14.23 12.90
C ALA A 20 3.03 -12.77 12.45
N VAL A 21 3.93 -12.11 13.18
CA VAL A 21 4.61 -10.83 12.91
C VAL A 21 4.57 -10.40 11.44
N LEU A 22 3.54 -9.68 10.99
CA LEU A 22 3.53 -9.06 9.66
C LEU A 22 2.65 -7.81 9.63
N PHE A 23 3.22 -6.70 10.12
CA PHE A 23 2.76 -5.29 10.04
C PHE A 23 1.96 -4.72 11.23
N PRO A 24 2.17 -3.42 11.58
CA PRO A 24 1.42 -2.76 12.66
C PRO A 24 0.01 -2.31 12.20
N ASP A 25 -0.93 -2.19 13.13
CA ASP A 25 -2.38 -1.95 12.94
C ASP A 25 -2.79 -0.81 11.98
N TRP A 26 -1.91 0.16 11.70
CA TRP A 26 -2.16 1.19 10.68
C TRP A 26 -2.24 0.62 9.25
N ALA A 27 -1.74 -0.60 9.05
CA ALA A 27 -1.70 -1.32 7.78
C ALA A 27 -2.79 -2.40 7.63
N TYR A 28 -3.68 -2.59 8.61
CA TYR A 28 -4.81 -3.52 8.49
C TYR A 28 -6.06 -2.92 9.18
N LYS A 29 -6.79 -2.05 8.48
CA LYS A 29 -8.16 -1.66 8.87
C LYS A 29 -9.10 -1.94 7.69
N PRO A 30 -10.39 -2.25 7.88
CA PRO A 30 -11.39 -2.53 6.81
C PRO A 30 -11.66 -1.37 5.81
N ALA A 31 -10.78 -0.37 5.82
CA ALA A 31 -10.65 0.80 4.97
C ALA A 31 -10.17 0.54 3.52
N TRP A 32 -9.87 -0.72 3.16
CA TRP A 32 -9.20 -1.10 1.92
C TRP A 32 -10.10 -1.20 0.68
N SER A 33 -11.41 -0.97 0.82
CA SER A 33 -12.32 -0.99 -0.33
C SER A 33 -11.94 0.09 -1.35
N PRO A 34 -11.79 -0.25 -2.64
CA PRO A 34 -11.69 0.73 -3.72
C PRO A 34 -12.81 1.77 -3.61
N GLY A 35 -12.46 3.06 -3.67
CA GLY A 35 -13.40 4.17 -3.47
C GLY A 35 -13.57 4.67 -2.02
N SER A 36 -12.97 4.00 -1.02
CA SER A 36 -12.98 4.49 0.36
C SER A 36 -12.18 5.79 0.55
N ARG A 37 -12.72 6.74 1.33
CA ARG A 37 -11.99 7.94 1.76
C ARG A 37 -10.83 7.63 2.69
N GLN A 38 -10.73 6.40 3.21
CA GLN A 38 -9.65 5.96 4.08
C GLN A 38 -8.48 5.33 3.31
N VAL A 39 -8.57 5.21 1.98
CA VAL A 39 -7.49 4.70 1.10
C VAL A 39 -6.16 5.44 1.36
N GLN A 40 -5.05 4.72 1.22
CA GLN A 40 -3.69 5.26 1.32
C GLN A 40 -3.18 5.66 -0.07
N LEU A 41 -2.27 6.63 -0.12
CA LEU A 41 -1.77 7.17 -1.38
C LEU A 41 -1.14 6.08 -2.26
N TRP A 42 -0.34 5.17 -1.70
CA TRP A 42 0.32 4.14 -2.50
C TRP A 42 -0.65 3.16 -3.17
N HIS A 43 -1.76 2.81 -2.51
CA HIS A 43 -2.82 2.01 -3.11
C HIS A 43 -3.49 2.75 -4.25
N PHE A 44 -3.81 4.03 -4.03
CA PHE A 44 -4.40 4.87 -5.06
C PHE A 44 -3.48 5.03 -6.28
N LEU A 45 -2.17 5.12 -6.08
CA LEU A 45 -1.20 5.17 -7.19
C LEU A 45 -1.19 3.86 -7.99
N LEU A 46 -1.22 2.70 -7.33
CA LEU A 46 -1.34 1.41 -8.01
C LEU A 46 -2.65 1.29 -8.78
N GLU A 47 -3.76 1.71 -8.18
CA GLU A 47 -5.07 1.73 -8.82
C GLU A 47 -5.07 2.60 -10.09
N LEU A 48 -4.48 3.81 -10.04
CA LEU A 48 -4.34 4.67 -11.23
C LEU A 48 -3.45 4.03 -12.31
N LEU A 49 -2.37 3.37 -11.89
CA LEU A 49 -1.46 2.66 -12.80
C LEU A 49 -2.13 1.46 -13.48
N GLY A 50 -3.07 0.80 -12.81
CA GLY A 50 -3.81 -0.35 -13.35
C GLY A 50 -4.92 0.02 -14.32
N ARG A 51 -5.60 1.16 -14.09
CA ARG A 51 -6.65 1.65 -14.98
C ARG A 51 -6.13 2.11 -16.35
N GLY A 52 -4.81 2.26 -16.50
CA GLY A 52 -4.23 2.77 -17.73
C GLY A 52 -4.59 4.23 -18.01
N GLU A 53 -4.98 5.01 -16.99
CA GLU A 53 -5.19 6.46 -17.09
C GLU A 53 -3.82 7.17 -17.23
N GLY A 54 -3.13 6.91 -18.34
CA GLY A 54 -1.75 7.34 -18.64
C GLY A 54 -1.56 8.86 -18.79
N ALA A 55 -2.55 9.66 -18.42
CA ALA A 55 -2.50 11.11 -18.46
C ALA A 55 -1.74 11.70 -17.24
N ALA A 56 -1.95 11.17 -16.04
CA ALA A 56 -1.32 11.73 -14.83
C ALA A 56 -0.08 10.95 -14.38
N ILE A 57 -0.12 9.62 -14.52
CA ILE A 57 0.88 8.70 -13.99
C ILE A 57 0.95 7.48 -14.92
N GLY A 58 2.14 6.90 -15.09
CA GLY A 58 2.32 5.71 -15.90
C GLY A 58 3.52 4.88 -15.47
N TRP A 59 3.54 3.61 -15.86
CA TRP A 59 4.70 2.74 -15.66
C TRP A 59 5.91 3.26 -16.44
N GLY A 60 7.09 3.10 -15.82
CA GLY A 60 8.40 3.37 -16.41
C GLY A 60 8.97 2.14 -17.11
N GLY A 61 10.25 2.22 -17.50
CA GLY A 61 10.94 1.13 -18.21
C GLY A 61 11.38 -0.01 -17.30
N GLU A 62 11.58 0.26 -16.02
CA GLU A 62 11.99 -0.74 -15.03
C GLU A 62 10.82 -1.35 -14.26
N TRP A 63 10.99 -2.58 -13.78
CA TRP A 63 9.98 -3.27 -12.97
C TRP A 63 9.60 -2.47 -11.72
N GLY A 64 8.32 -2.10 -11.61
CA GLY A 64 7.80 -1.30 -10.49
C GLY A 64 8.19 0.16 -10.49
N GLU A 65 8.96 0.61 -11.48
CA GLU A 65 9.22 2.02 -11.70
C GLU A 65 7.97 2.66 -12.31
N PHE A 66 7.58 3.81 -11.80
CA PHE A 66 6.51 4.63 -12.35
C PHE A 66 6.96 6.10 -12.42
N VAL A 67 6.35 6.82 -13.34
CA VAL A 67 6.61 8.23 -13.59
C VAL A 67 5.31 9.00 -13.42
N ILE A 68 5.35 10.07 -12.65
CA ILE A 68 4.27 11.04 -12.58
C ILE A 68 4.49 12.03 -13.72
N ARG A 69 3.58 12.02 -14.70
CA ARG A 69 3.63 12.84 -15.92
C ARG A 69 3.02 14.21 -15.67
N ASP A 70 1.90 14.25 -14.95
CA ASP A 70 1.19 15.46 -14.56
C ASP A 70 0.99 15.47 -13.03
N PRO A 71 1.90 16.13 -12.29
CA PRO A 71 1.85 16.21 -10.84
C PRO A 71 0.60 16.91 -10.30
N GLU A 72 0.10 17.90 -11.02
CA GLU A 72 -1.07 18.70 -10.62
C GLU A 72 -2.35 17.89 -10.75
N ARG A 73 -2.53 17.23 -11.90
CA ARG A 73 -3.66 16.32 -12.11
C ARG A 73 -3.65 15.17 -11.13
N LEU A 74 -2.49 14.57 -10.86
CA LEU A 74 -2.38 13.51 -9.85
C LEU A 74 -2.81 14.01 -8.45
N ALA A 75 -2.36 15.19 -8.05
CA ALA A 75 -2.72 15.76 -6.76
C ALA A 75 -4.21 16.09 -6.67
N ARG A 76 -4.81 16.58 -7.75
CA ARG A 76 -6.26 16.83 -7.84
C ARG A 76 -7.06 15.54 -7.68
N LEU A 77 -6.73 14.50 -8.46
CA LEU A 77 -7.41 13.20 -8.37
C LEU A 77 -7.29 12.61 -6.96
N TRP A 78 -6.13 12.77 -6.32
CA TRP A 78 -5.95 12.37 -4.93
C TRP A 78 -6.79 13.19 -3.95
N GLY A 79 -6.86 14.50 -4.16
CA GLY A 79 -7.72 15.42 -3.42
C GLY A 79 -9.19 15.03 -3.52
N GLU A 80 -9.68 14.76 -4.72
CA GLU A 80 -11.05 14.29 -4.98
C GLU A 80 -11.32 12.98 -4.23
N ARG A 81 -10.42 11.99 -4.33
CA ARG A 81 -10.54 10.70 -3.62
C ARG A 81 -10.64 10.85 -2.10
N LYS A 82 -9.91 11.80 -1.51
CA LYS A 82 -9.88 12.03 -0.05
C LYS A 82 -10.87 13.10 0.42
N GLY A 83 -11.57 13.78 -0.49
CA GLY A 83 -12.39 14.95 -0.18
C GLY A 83 -11.58 16.12 0.38
N LYS A 84 -10.38 16.36 -0.17
CA LYS A 84 -9.45 17.44 0.23
C LYS A 84 -9.23 18.39 -0.96
N PRO A 85 -10.03 19.46 -1.10
CA PRO A 85 -10.00 20.33 -2.29
C PRO A 85 -8.69 21.13 -2.43
N HIS A 86 -7.98 21.38 -1.32
CA HIS A 86 -6.69 22.06 -1.31
C HIS A 86 -5.49 21.09 -1.33
N MET A 87 -5.68 19.89 -1.89
CA MET A 87 -4.58 18.97 -2.16
C MET A 87 -3.73 19.50 -3.31
N ASN A 88 -2.42 19.38 -3.18
CA ASN A 88 -1.47 19.77 -4.22
C ASN A 88 -0.27 18.80 -4.21
N TYR A 89 0.60 18.93 -5.20
CA TYR A 89 1.73 18.02 -5.33
C TYR A 89 2.72 18.14 -4.16
N ASP A 90 2.93 19.33 -3.59
CA ASP A 90 3.85 19.48 -2.45
C ASP A 90 3.43 18.63 -1.26
N LYS A 91 2.14 18.69 -0.89
CA LYS A 91 1.56 17.88 0.19
C LYS A 91 1.57 16.38 -0.15
N LEU A 92 1.24 16.03 -1.40
CA LEU A 92 1.29 14.64 -1.86
C LEU A 92 2.72 14.08 -1.83
N SER A 93 3.69 14.87 -2.30
CA SER A 93 5.10 14.50 -2.33
C SER A 93 5.67 14.31 -0.92
N ARG A 94 5.11 15.00 0.09
CA ARG A 94 5.45 14.77 1.49
C ARG A 94 5.11 13.34 1.93
N ALA A 95 3.96 12.81 1.50
CA ALA A 95 3.57 11.42 1.72
C ALA A 95 4.48 10.42 0.98
N LEU A 96 4.84 10.71 -0.28
CA LEU A 96 5.81 9.90 -1.03
C LEU A 96 7.15 9.78 -0.30
N ARG A 97 7.65 10.88 0.27
CA ARG A 97 8.90 10.87 1.06
C ARG A 97 8.79 10.02 2.32
N TYR A 98 7.63 10.02 3.00
CA TYR A 98 7.42 9.14 4.16
C TYR A 98 7.50 7.65 3.81
N TYR A 99 7.18 7.28 2.57
CA TYR A 99 7.22 5.89 2.14
C TYR A 99 8.62 5.32 1.94
N TYR A 100 9.67 6.15 1.86
CA TYR A 100 11.06 5.70 1.70
C TYR A 100 11.49 4.86 2.91
N ASN A 101 11.30 5.40 4.12
CA ASN A 101 11.67 4.73 5.37
C ASN A 101 10.79 3.51 5.64
N LYS A 102 9.53 3.56 5.20
CA LYS A 102 8.58 2.44 5.28
C LYS A 102 8.88 1.34 4.25
N ARG A 103 9.86 1.54 3.37
CA ARG A 103 10.26 0.60 2.30
C ARG A 103 9.11 0.23 1.36
N ILE A 104 8.11 1.11 1.21
CA ILE A 104 6.96 0.91 0.32
C ILE A 104 7.33 1.27 -1.12
N LEU A 105 7.99 2.42 -1.29
CA LEU A 105 8.56 2.88 -2.55
C LEU A 105 9.82 3.68 -2.29
N HIS A 106 10.60 3.93 -3.33
CA HIS A 106 11.79 4.77 -3.29
C HIS A 106 11.83 5.76 -4.44
N LYS A 107 12.54 6.86 -4.25
CA LYS A 107 12.82 7.83 -5.32
C LYS A 107 13.88 7.28 -6.26
N THR A 108 13.62 7.26 -7.56
CA THR A 108 14.68 7.01 -8.54
C THR A 108 15.60 8.24 -8.59
N LYS A 109 16.89 8.05 -8.29
CA LYS A 109 17.91 9.12 -8.33
C LYS A 109 18.12 9.59 -9.78
N GLY A 110 18.38 10.89 -9.96
CA GLY A 110 18.65 11.48 -11.27
C GLY A 110 17.45 11.66 -12.21
N LYS A 111 16.31 11.00 -11.95
CA LYS A 111 15.10 11.14 -12.77
C LYS A 111 14.04 12.03 -12.11
N ARG A 112 13.41 12.95 -12.83
CA ARG A 112 12.35 13.82 -12.28
C ARG A 112 11.04 13.05 -12.15
N PHE A 113 10.36 13.21 -11.01
CA PHE A 113 9.04 12.62 -10.74
C PHE A 113 8.93 11.09 -10.92
N THR A 114 10.07 10.40 -10.94
CA THR A 114 10.16 8.94 -11.06
C THR A 114 10.37 8.29 -9.71
N TYR A 115 9.61 7.25 -9.44
CA TYR A 115 9.62 6.49 -8.20
C TYR A 115 9.52 5.01 -8.53
N LYS A 116 9.87 4.14 -7.58
CA LYS A 116 9.81 2.70 -7.80
C LYS A 116 9.26 2.00 -6.57
N PHE A 117 8.22 1.19 -6.78
CA PHE A 117 7.62 0.38 -5.73
C PHE A 117 8.56 -0.74 -5.30
N ASN A 118 8.50 -1.08 -4.03
CA ASN A 118 9.14 -2.27 -3.50
C ASN A 118 8.12 -3.42 -3.44
N PHE A 119 7.93 -4.10 -4.57
CA PHE A 119 6.92 -5.16 -4.67
C PHE A 119 7.15 -6.34 -3.73
N SER A 120 8.41 -6.65 -3.38
CA SER A 120 8.70 -7.67 -2.36
C SER A 120 8.00 -7.37 -1.03
N LYS A 121 7.84 -6.08 -0.69
CA LYS A 121 7.12 -5.66 0.51
C LYS A 121 5.61 -5.57 0.27
N LEU A 122 5.17 -5.15 -0.91
CA LEU A 122 3.75 -5.00 -1.24
C LEU A 122 3.01 -6.34 -1.39
N ILE A 123 3.64 -7.34 -2.02
CA ILE A 123 3.09 -8.69 -2.14
C ILE A 123 2.85 -9.30 -0.76
N LEU A 124 3.80 -9.12 0.16
CA LEU A 124 3.67 -9.57 1.55
C LEU A 124 2.54 -8.85 2.31
N VAL A 125 2.20 -7.61 1.94
CA VAL A 125 1.08 -6.85 2.53
C VAL A 125 -0.26 -7.35 1.99
N ASN A 126 -0.38 -7.53 0.68
CA ASN A 126 -1.64 -7.93 0.03
C ASN A 126 -1.96 -9.42 0.18
N TYR A 127 -0.95 -10.29 0.36
CA TYR A 127 -1.13 -11.74 0.55
C TYR A 127 -0.42 -12.26 1.81
N PRO A 128 -0.96 -11.97 3.02
CA PRO A 128 -0.38 -12.42 4.27
C PRO A 128 -0.62 -13.92 4.46
N GLY A 129 0.21 -14.77 3.86
CA GLY A 129 0.08 -16.22 3.91
C GLY A 129 0.96 -16.97 2.92
N TYR A 130 1.49 -16.28 1.91
CA TYR A 130 2.53 -16.85 1.07
C TYR A 130 3.88 -16.73 1.79
N PRO A 131 4.57 -17.84 2.06
CA PRO A 131 5.94 -17.77 2.55
C PRO A 131 6.76 -17.02 1.49
N PRO A 132 7.57 -16.01 1.89
CA PRO A 132 8.58 -15.49 0.97
C PRO A 132 9.40 -16.69 0.47
N PRO A 133 9.76 -16.76 -0.83
CA PRO A 133 10.62 -17.83 -1.32
C PRO A 133 11.82 -17.95 -0.39
N LEU A 134 12.24 -19.17 -0.05
CA LEU A 134 13.30 -19.42 0.93
C LEU A 134 14.55 -18.60 0.58
N GLY A 135 14.75 -17.49 1.29
CA GLY A 135 15.77 -16.48 1.02
C GLY A 135 15.17 -15.10 0.71
N TYR A 136 15.78 -14.04 1.24
CA TYR A 136 15.51 -12.64 0.87
C TYR A 136 15.88 -12.33 -0.60
N GLN A 137 15.54 -13.21 -1.54
CA GLN A 137 15.71 -12.95 -2.96
C GLN A 137 14.75 -11.83 -3.34
N VAL A 138 15.31 -10.75 -3.87
CA VAL A 138 14.54 -9.65 -4.46
C VAL A 138 13.60 -10.26 -5.50
N ILE A 139 12.29 -10.04 -5.38
CA ILE A 139 11.33 -10.52 -6.36
C ILE A 139 11.53 -9.69 -7.64
N THR A 140 12.31 -10.23 -8.57
CA THR A 140 12.58 -9.66 -9.89
C THR A 140 11.64 -10.25 -10.94
N LYS A 141 11.57 -9.66 -12.14
CA LYS A 141 10.85 -10.21 -13.31
C LYS A 141 11.20 -11.67 -13.62
N SER A 142 12.39 -12.13 -13.23
CA SER A 142 12.87 -13.50 -13.46
C SER A 142 12.50 -14.49 -12.35
N SER A 143 11.89 -14.01 -11.24
CA SER A 143 11.47 -14.88 -10.15
C SER A 143 10.46 -15.91 -10.65
N PRO A 144 10.67 -17.22 -10.40
CA PRO A 144 9.71 -18.27 -10.73
C PRO A 144 8.31 -17.99 -10.16
N PHE A 145 8.25 -17.26 -9.03
CA PHE A 145 7.01 -16.86 -8.36
C PHE A 145 6.16 -15.85 -9.16
N LEU A 146 6.80 -15.02 -10.00
CA LEU A 146 6.09 -14.05 -10.85
C LEU A 146 5.97 -14.51 -12.32
N LYS A 147 6.42 -15.72 -12.66
CA LYS A 147 6.17 -16.30 -13.99
C LYS A 147 4.66 -16.58 -14.10
N GLY A 148 3.93 -15.63 -14.71
CA GLY A 148 2.49 -15.68 -14.89
C GLY A 148 1.70 -14.67 -14.06
N VAL A 149 2.33 -13.97 -13.10
CA VAL A 149 1.71 -12.85 -12.38
C VAL A 149 1.94 -11.59 -13.21
N THR A 150 0.98 -11.27 -14.06
CA THR A 150 1.00 -10.01 -14.81
C THR A 150 0.90 -8.83 -13.84
N MET A 151 1.39 -7.64 -14.21
CA MET A 151 1.25 -6.44 -13.37
C MET A 151 -0.22 -6.18 -12.99
N GLU A 152 -1.15 -6.65 -13.83
CA GLU A 152 -2.61 -6.60 -13.66
C GLU A 152 -3.12 -7.49 -12.52
N THR A 153 -2.40 -8.55 -12.18
CA THR A 153 -2.74 -9.47 -11.08
C THR A 153 -2.32 -8.93 -9.71
N LEU A 154 -1.51 -7.86 -9.66
CA LEU A 154 -1.06 -7.19 -8.43
C LEU A 154 -1.92 -5.96 -8.06
N ILE A 155 -2.98 -5.68 -8.83
CA ILE A 155 -3.87 -4.52 -8.73
C ILE A 155 -5.28 -4.94 -8.33
#